data_AF-A0AAP0FTR0-F1
#
_entry.id   AF-A0AAP0FTR0-F1
#
_cell.length_a   1.000
_cell.length_b   1.000
_cell.length_c   1.000
_cell.angle_alpha   90.00
_cell.angle_beta   90.00
_cell.angle_gamma   90.00
#
_symmetry.space_group_name_H-M   'P 1'
#
loop_
_entity.id
_entity.type
_entity.pdbx_description
1 polymer ?
#
loop_
_entity_poly.entity_id
_entity_poly.type
_entity_poly.pdbx_seq_one_letter_code
_entity_poly.pdbx_strand_id
1 'polypeptide(L)'
;MAVAGDALKNNITILVPLVLHIWEQLLFFATLVGMKLIKMKIWSYIPDCKLAFEHFCIHTGGRAVLDELEKNLQPSEWHMEPSRMTLYRFGNTSSSSLWYELDYTGTKGRIRNKDRIWQIVFGFGFKFNSVVWRALKTVKPAEEKNPWIDEIENFPITIPRVAAIN
;
A
#
# COMPACT_ATOMS: atom_id res chain seq x y z
N MET A 1 -2.02 13.14 -14.22
CA MET A 1 -2.04 12.23 -13.05
C MET A 1 -2.72 12.82 -11.79
N ALA A 2 -3.37 13.99 -11.84
CA ALA A 2 -4.06 14.57 -10.67
C ALA A 2 -5.25 13.71 -10.15
N VAL A 3 -6.01 13.09 -11.05
CA VAL A 3 -7.23 12.33 -10.71
C VAL A 3 -6.95 11.11 -9.81
N ALA A 4 -5.83 10.41 -10.02
CA ALA A 4 -5.46 9.27 -9.20
C ALA A 4 -5.07 9.68 -7.77
N GLY A 5 -4.33 10.79 -7.65
CA GLY A 5 -3.96 11.37 -6.35
C GLY A 5 -5.16 11.89 -5.57
N ASP A 6 -6.13 12.53 -6.25
CA ASP A 6 -7.36 13.01 -5.60
C ASP A 6 -8.28 11.86 -5.17
N ALA A 7 -8.39 10.80 -5.99
CA ALA A 7 -9.13 9.60 -5.62
C ALA A 7 -8.52 8.89 -4.39
N LEU A 8 -7.19 8.81 -4.34
CA LEU A 8 -6.45 8.30 -3.19
C LEU A 8 -6.70 9.16 -1.94
N LYS A 9 -6.59 10.50 -2.04
CA LYS A 9 -6.85 11.41 -0.92
C LYS A 9 -8.26 11.23 -0.36
N ASN A 10 -9.27 11.16 -1.22
CA ASN A 10 -10.65 10.94 -0.79
C ASN A 10 -10.81 9.59 -0.07
N ASN A 11 -10.20 8.53 -0.59
CA ASN A 11 -10.26 7.24 0.08
C ASN A 11 -9.55 7.26 1.44
N ILE A 12 -8.34 7.83 1.51
CA ILE A 12 -7.60 8.01 2.78
C ILE A 12 -8.47 8.77 3.78
N THR A 13 -9.15 9.86 3.39
CA THR A 13 -10.01 10.61 4.32
C THR A 13 -11.18 9.80 4.88
N ILE A 14 -11.66 8.79 4.15
CA ILE A 14 -12.73 7.88 4.60
C ILE A 14 -12.14 6.74 5.45
N LEU A 15 -10.97 6.23 5.07
CA LEU A 15 -10.35 5.06 5.66
C LEU A 15 -9.63 5.40 6.98
N VAL A 16 -8.91 6.52 7.02
CA VAL A 16 -8.15 7.03 8.18
C VAL A 16 -8.93 6.96 9.49
N PRO A 17 -10.17 7.46 9.61
CA PRO A 17 -10.95 7.39 10.85
C PRO A 17 -11.32 5.98 11.29
N LEU A 18 -11.28 4.99 10.39
CA LEU A 18 -11.67 3.61 10.68
C LEU A 18 -10.49 2.74 11.11
N VAL A 19 -9.26 3.10 10.75
CA VAL A 19 -8.09 2.22 10.89
C VAL A 19 -6.95 2.79 11.72
N LEU A 20 -6.94 4.10 11.93
CA LEU A 20 -5.91 4.73 12.76
C LEU A 20 -6.18 4.59 14.25
N HIS A 21 -5.09 4.57 15.02
CA HIS A 21 -5.14 4.56 16.47
C HIS A 21 -5.88 5.82 16.97
N ILE A 22 -6.63 5.71 18.07
CA ILE A 22 -7.51 6.77 18.56
C ILE A 22 -6.81 8.14 18.72
N TRP A 23 -5.51 8.12 19.06
CA TRP A 23 -4.67 9.31 19.18
C TRP A 23 -4.42 10.05 17.86
N GLU A 24 -4.20 9.31 16.77
CA GLU A 24 -4.07 9.86 15.42
C GLU A 24 -5.42 10.40 14.92
N GLN A 25 -6.52 9.71 15.25
CA GLN A 25 -7.86 10.19 14.93
C GLN A 25 -8.16 11.53 15.62
N LEU A 26 -7.74 11.68 16.88
CA LEU A 26 -7.88 12.94 17.63
C LEU A 26 -7.04 14.06 17.01
N LEU A 27 -5.79 13.79 16.60
CA LEU A 27 -4.93 14.75 15.89
C LEU A 27 -5.53 15.19 14.55
N PHE A 28 -5.98 14.23 13.75
CA PHE A 28 -6.64 14.49 12.47
C PHE A 28 -7.91 15.32 12.66
N PHE A 29 -8.77 14.94 13.62
CA PHE A 29 -9.98 15.67 13.94
C PHE A 29 -9.70 17.10 14.43
N ALA A 30 -8.69 17.29 15.29
CA ALA A 30 -8.27 18.60 15.75
C ALA A 30 -7.80 19.50 14.59
N THR A 31 -7.05 18.97 13.63
CA THR A 31 -6.65 19.74 12.44
C THR A 31 -7.83 20.10 11.54
N LEU A 32 -8.80 19.20 11.34
CA LEU A 32 -10.03 19.50 10.60
C LEU A 32 -10.87 20.60 11.27
N VAL A 33 -11.01 20.54 12.60
CA VAL A 33 -11.72 21.56 13.38
C VAL A 33 -11.00 22.91 13.30
N GLY A 34 -9.67 22.93 13.41
CA GLY A 34 -8.85 24.14 13.27
C GLY A 34 -8.97 24.78 11.87
N MET A 35 -8.98 23.97 10.81
CA MET A 35 -9.19 24.47 9.45
C MET A 35 -10.59 25.04 9.25
N LYS A 36 -11.62 24.37 9.79
CA LYS A 36 -13.03 24.72 9.55
C LYS A 36 -13.53 25.88 10.42
N LEU A 37 -13.15 25.94 11.69
CA LEU A 37 -13.64 26.94 12.64
C LEU A 37 -12.68 28.12 12.80
N ILE A 38 -11.37 27.88 12.72
CA ILE A 38 -10.34 28.90 13.04
C ILE A 38 -9.72 29.48 11.76
N LYS A 39 -10.09 28.98 10.57
CA LYS A 39 -9.47 29.33 9.27
C LYS A 39 -7.93 29.23 9.31
N MET A 40 -7.39 28.35 10.16
CA MET A 40 -5.95 28.16 10.23
C MET A 40 -5.47 27.51 8.94
N LYS A 41 -4.45 28.11 8.33
CA LYS A 41 -3.79 27.60 7.12
C LYS A 41 -2.80 26.49 7.49
N ILE A 42 -3.29 25.46 8.18
CA ILE A 42 -2.51 24.27 8.53
C ILE A 42 -2.49 23.39 7.28
N TRP A 43 -1.30 22.95 6.86
CA TRP A 43 -1.18 21.90 5.84
C TRP A 43 -1.96 20.68 6.32
N SER A 44 -2.93 20.20 5.52
CA SER A 44 -3.73 19.02 5.86
C SER A 44 -2.81 17.89 6.34
N TYR A 45 -2.92 17.54 7.62
CA TYR A 45 -2.14 16.44 8.19
C TYR A 45 -2.50 15.18 7.42
N ILE A 46 -1.56 14.67 6.62
CA ILE A 46 -1.67 13.37 5.97
C ILE A 46 -1.25 12.39 7.06
N PRO A 47 -2.17 11.60 7.63
CA PRO A 47 -1.83 10.64 8.67
C PRO A 47 -0.81 9.66 8.13
N ASP A 48 0.17 9.30 8.95
CA ASP A 48 1.19 8.38 8.49
C ASP A 48 0.57 6.99 8.34
N CYS A 49 0.27 6.60 7.09
CA CYS A 49 -0.27 5.28 6.80
C CYS A 49 0.65 4.15 7.31
N LYS A 50 1.95 4.43 7.52
CA LYS A 50 2.91 3.50 8.12
C LYS A 50 2.60 3.16 9.58
N LEU A 51 1.84 3.99 10.29
CA LEU A 51 1.37 3.70 11.65
C LEU A 51 0.05 2.91 11.67
N ALA A 52 -0.69 2.92 10.57
CA ALA A 52 -1.99 2.26 10.45
C ALA A 52 -1.90 0.82 9.94
N PHE A 53 -0.86 0.50 9.15
CA PHE A 53 -0.73 -0.79 8.47
C PHE A 53 0.69 -1.32 8.55
N GLU A 54 0.80 -2.60 8.88
CA GLU A 54 2.06 -3.32 8.91
C GLU A 54 2.49 -3.79 7.52
N HIS A 55 1.55 -4.00 6.58
CA HIS A 55 1.84 -4.46 5.22
C HIS A 55 1.00 -3.72 4.17
N PHE A 56 1.58 -3.52 2.98
CA PHE A 56 0.93 -2.87 1.85
C PHE A 56 0.98 -3.79 0.63
N CYS A 57 -0.16 -3.95 -0.03
CA CYS A 57 -0.26 -4.58 -1.34
C CYS A 57 -0.89 -3.56 -2.29
N ILE A 58 -0.07 -2.96 -3.14
CA ILE A 58 -0.43 -1.89 -4.05
C ILE A 58 -0.42 -2.43 -5.49
N HIS A 59 -1.59 -2.87 -5.95
CA HIS A 59 -1.76 -3.20 -7.35
C HIS A 59 -1.95 -1.94 -8.19
N THR A 60 -1.09 -1.79 -9.17
CA THR A 60 -1.23 -0.78 -10.21
C THR A 60 -1.06 -1.39 -11.59
N GLY A 61 -1.74 -0.81 -12.58
CA GLY A 61 -1.66 -1.30 -13.95
C GLY A 61 -0.26 -1.18 -14.59
N GLY A 62 0.67 -0.45 -13.94
CA GLY A 62 2.04 -0.32 -14.38
C GLY A 62 2.88 0.56 -13.47
N ARG A 63 4.20 0.49 -13.66
CA ARG A 63 5.23 1.12 -12.82
C ARG A 63 5.00 2.61 -12.56
N ALA A 64 4.57 3.38 -13.55
CA ALA A 64 4.38 4.82 -13.41
C ALA A 64 3.35 5.18 -12.32
N VAL A 65 2.30 4.37 -12.19
CA VAL A 65 1.27 4.57 -11.17
C VAL A 65 1.81 4.15 -9.79
N LEU A 66 2.61 3.08 -9.73
CA LEU A 66 3.27 2.64 -8.51
C LEU A 66 4.24 3.71 -7.96
N ASP A 67 5.05 4.31 -8.84
CA ASP A 67 5.99 5.38 -8.48
C ASP A 67 5.25 6.67 -8.04
N GLU A 68 4.08 6.96 -8.62
CA GLU A 68 3.24 8.08 -8.20
C GLU A 68 2.63 7.84 -6.82
N LEU A 69 2.20 6.62 -6.52
CA LEU A 69 1.70 6.26 -5.18
C LEU A 69 2.80 6.32 -4.13
N GLU A 70 4.00 5.88 -4.47
CA GLU A 70 5.15 6.01 -3.57
C GLU A 70 5.41 7.47 -3.21
N LYS A 71 5.34 8.40 -4.17
CA LYS A 71 5.50 9.83 -3.90
C LYS A 71 4.41 10.40 -3.00
N ASN A 72 3.17 9.96 -3.19
CA ASN A 72 2.01 10.50 -2.48
C ASN A 72 1.84 9.91 -1.06
N LEU A 73 2.05 8.60 -0.89
CA LEU A 73 1.92 7.89 0.39
C LEU A 73 3.22 7.82 1.19
N GLN A 74 4.37 8.03 0.52
CA GLN A 74 5.71 7.89 1.10
C GLN A 74 5.93 6.59 1.90
N PRO A 75 5.48 5.42 1.39
CA PRO A 75 5.76 4.13 2.02
C PRO A 75 7.27 3.86 1.97
N SER A 76 7.78 3.05 2.90
CA SER A 76 9.18 2.61 2.87
C SER A 76 9.42 1.66 1.69
N GLU A 77 10.68 1.51 1.27
CA GLU A 77 11.04 0.53 0.24
C GLU A 77 10.61 -0.89 0.62
N TRP A 78 10.66 -1.22 1.91
CA TRP A 78 10.21 -2.51 2.44
C TRP A 78 8.71 -2.77 2.18
N HIS A 79 7.87 -1.73 2.26
CA HIS A 79 6.45 -1.80 1.92
C HIS A 79 6.19 -1.84 0.41
N MET A 80 7.06 -1.21 -0.39
CA MET A 80 6.94 -1.18 -1.85
C MET A 80 7.46 -2.45 -2.52
N GLU A 81 8.34 -3.18 -1.83
CA GLU A 81 9.00 -4.38 -2.33
C GLU A 81 8.01 -5.43 -2.88
N PRO A 82 6.93 -5.83 -2.18
CA PRO A 82 6.01 -6.85 -2.69
C PRO A 82 5.39 -6.46 -4.03
N SER A 83 4.90 -5.22 -4.15
CA SER A 83 4.28 -4.70 -5.38
C SER A 83 5.28 -4.58 -6.52
N ARG A 84 6.51 -4.13 -6.23
CA ARG A 84 7.58 -4.01 -7.23
C ARG A 84 8.06 -5.38 -7.73
N MET A 85 8.29 -6.32 -6.82
CA MET A 85 8.76 -7.67 -7.19
C MET A 85 7.68 -8.46 -7.92
N THR A 86 6.42 -8.32 -7.51
CA THR A 86 5.28 -8.93 -8.20
C THR A 86 5.15 -8.39 -9.61
N LEU A 87 5.18 -7.07 -9.78
CA LEU A 87 5.11 -6.43 -11.10
C LEU A 87 6.31 -6.82 -11.97
N TYR A 88 7.51 -6.95 -11.40
CA TYR A 88 8.69 -7.39 -12.14
C TYR A 88 8.56 -8.84 -12.62
N ARG A 89 8.18 -9.76 -11.73
CA ARG A 89 8.17 -11.19 -12.01
C ARG A 89 7.00 -11.62 -12.90
N PHE A 90 5.80 -11.16 -12.56
CA PHE A 90 4.55 -11.62 -13.17
C PHE A 90 3.94 -10.60 -14.13
N GLY A 91 4.46 -9.37 -14.16
CA GLY A 91 3.82 -8.28 -14.87
C GLY A 91 2.49 -7.88 -14.22
N ASN A 92 1.64 -7.23 -15.00
CA ASN A 92 0.29 -6.87 -14.59
C ASN A 92 -0.65 -8.05 -14.88
N THR A 93 -1.00 -8.81 -13.84
CA THR A 93 -1.99 -9.91 -13.91
C THR A 93 -3.40 -9.44 -13.54
N SER A 94 -3.70 -8.16 -13.80
CA SER A 94 -4.95 -7.49 -13.42
C SER A 94 -5.18 -7.59 -11.90
N SER A 95 -6.44 -7.66 -11.48
CA SER A 95 -6.87 -7.73 -10.08
C SER A 95 -6.19 -8.85 -9.27
N SER A 96 -5.73 -9.91 -9.91
CA SER A 96 -5.05 -11.02 -9.23
C SER A 96 -3.67 -10.67 -8.67
N SER A 97 -3.04 -9.58 -9.15
CA SER A 97 -1.71 -9.13 -8.71
C SER A 97 -1.63 -8.95 -7.19
N LEU A 98 -2.71 -8.45 -6.56
CA LEU A 98 -2.76 -8.28 -5.10
C LEU A 98 -2.52 -9.56 -4.31
N TRP A 99 -2.98 -10.71 -4.83
CA TRP A 99 -2.81 -12.00 -4.18
C TRP A 99 -1.37 -12.48 -4.31
N TYR A 100 -0.74 -12.24 -5.46
CA TYR A 100 0.69 -12.49 -5.62
C TYR A 100 1.55 -11.60 -4.69
N GLU A 101 1.16 -10.35 -4.48
CA GLU A 101 1.82 -9.44 -3.54
C GLU A 101 1.66 -9.89 -2.07
N LEU A 102 0.45 -10.38 -1.74
CA LEU A 102 0.17 -10.94 -0.41
C LEU A 102 0.97 -12.22 -0.17
N ASP A 103 1.00 -13.11 -1.16
CA ASP A 103 1.78 -14.36 -1.12
C ASP A 103 3.27 -14.07 -1.01
N TYR A 104 3.78 -13.06 -1.72
CA TYR A 104 5.17 -12.61 -1.60
C TYR A 104 5.49 -12.25 -0.15
N THR A 105 4.64 -11.43 0.46
CA THR A 105 4.79 -10.96 1.84
C THR A 105 4.71 -12.12 2.84
N GLY A 106 3.79 -13.06 2.62
CA GLY A 106 3.66 -14.29 3.41
C GLY A 106 4.87 -15.20 3.29
N THR A 107 5.39 -15.39 2.07
CA THR A 107 6.55 -16.26 1.79
C THR A 107 7.84 -15.69 2.36
N LYS A 108 7.97 -14.36 2.42
CA LYS A 108 9.05 -13.69 3.17
C LYS A 108 8.92 -13.84 4.69
N GLY A 109 7.88 -14.51 5.19
CA GLY A 109 7.64 -14.70 6.63
C GLY A 109 7.33 -13.39 7.36
N ARG A 110 6.82 -12.38 6.64
CA ARG A 110 6.60 -11.03 7.20
C ARG A 110 5.29 -10.93 7.98
N ILE A 111 4.29 -11.73 7.62
CA ILE A 111 2.92 -11.62 8.18
C ILE A 111 2.81 -12.32 9.53
N ARG A 112 2.57 -11.56 10.58
CA ARG A 112 2.33 -12.04 11.95
C ARG A 112 0.85 -11.97 12.32
N ASN A 113 0.46 -12.74 13.33
CA ASN A 113 -0.88 -12.67 13.89
C ASN A 113 -1.22 -11.23 14.31
N LYS A 114 -2.43 -10.77 13.94
CA LYS A 114 -3.00 -9.43 14.16
C LYS A 114 -2.44 -8.32 13.27
N ASP A 115 -1.44 -8.58 12.44
CA ASP A 115 -0.97 -7.60 11.46
C ASP A 115 -2.11 -7.17 10.53
N ARG A 116 -2.10 -5.89 10.15
CA ARG A 116 -3.06 -5.31 9.21
C ARG A 116 -2.39 -5.14 7.86
N ILE A 117 -3.09 -5.60 6.83
CA ILE A 117 -2.64 -5.51 5.45
C ILE A 117 -3.60 -4.59 4.71
N TRP A 118 -3.07 -3.56 4.06
CA TRP A 118 -3.84 -2.67 3.20
C TRP A 118 -3.66 -3.05 1.73
N GLN A 119 -4.74 -3.49 1.11
CA GLN A 119 -4.81 -3.72 -0.32
C GLN A 119 -5.34 -2.47 -1.01
N ILE A 120 -4.62 -2.02 -2.04
CA ILE A 120 -4.94 -0.84 -2.83
C ILE A 120 -4.97 -1.22 -4.31
N VAL A 121 -6.05 -0.87 -5.00
CA VAL A 121 -6.22 -1.15 -6.43
C VAL A 121 -6.62 0.10 -7.18
N PHE A 122 -5.91 0.37 -8.27
CA PHE A 122 -6.35 1.29 -9.31
C PHE A 122 -6.87 0.52 -10.51
N GLY A 123 -8.19 0.57 -10.71
CA GLY A 123 -8.86 0.02 -11.88
C GLY A 123 -8.87 0.98 -13.07
N PHE A 124 -9.26 0.45 -14.22
CA PHE A 124 -9.52 1.25 -15.42
C PHE A 124 -10.52 2.39 -15.11
N GLY A 125 -10.24 3.59 -15.63
CA GLY A 125 -11.01 4.80 -15.33
C GLY A 125 -10.67 5.48 -14.00
N PHE A 126 -9.48 5.21 -13.43
CA PHE A 126 -9.00 5.79 -12.17
C PHE A 126 -9.91 5.50 -10.96
N LYS A 127 -10.65 4.38 -11.01
CA LYS A 127 -11.42 3.90 -9.86
C LYS A 127 -10.47 3.36 -8.81
N PHE A 128 -10.50 3.97 -7.64
CA PHE A 128 -9.75 3.53 -6.47
C PHE A 128 -10.59 2.57 -5.64
N ASN A 129 -10.05 1.40 -5.33
CA ASN A 129 -10.63 0.49 -4.34
C ASN A 129 -9.58 0.12 -3.29
N SER A 130 -10.04 -0.04 -2.05
CA SER A 130 -9.18 -0.48 -0.97
C SER A 130 -9.89 -1.41 -0.01
N VAL A 131 -9.14 -2.38 0.51
CA VAL A 131 -9.59 -3.30 1.56
C VAL A 131 -8.53 -3.40 2.62
N VAL A 132 -8.96 -3.46 3.88
CA VAL A 132 -8.09 -3.72 5.02
C VAL A 132 -8.36 -5.12 5.53
N TRP A 133 -7.30 -5.91 5.64
CA TRP A 133 -7.33 -7.24 6.21
C TRP A 133 -6.63 -7.25 7.56
N ARG A 134 -7.03 -8.17 8.43
CA ARG A 134 -6.32 -8.48 9.67
C ARG A 134 -5.91 -9.95 9.65
N ALA A 135 -4.63 -10.21 9.82
CA ALA A 135 -4.10 -11.56 9.91
C ALA A 135 -4.64 -12.26 11.17
N LEU A 136 -5.26 -13.43 10.98
CA LEU A 136 -5.80 -14.24 12.08
C LEU A 136 -4.75 -15.20 12.68
N LYS A 137 -3.67 -15.45 11.94
CA LYS A 137 -2.55 -16.30 12.33
C LYS A 137 -1.26 -15.75 11.73
N THR A 138 -0.13 -16.12 12.32
CA THR A 138 1.19 -15.89 11.71
C THR A 138 1.34 -16.84 10.52
N VAL A 139 1.75 -16.30 9.37
CA VAL A 139 2.02 -17.09 8.17
C VAL A 139 3.43 -17.67 8.29
N LYS A 140 3.54 -18.99 8.19
CA LYS A 140 4.83 -19.69 8.23
C LYS A 140 5.19 -20.14 6.82
N PRO A 141 6.29 -19.65 6.23
CA PRO A 141 6.66 -19.98 4.85
C PRO A 141 6.71 -21.48 4.56
N ALA A 142 7.16 -22.29 5.52
CA ALA A 142 7.29 -23.74 5.38
C ALA A 142 5.94 -24.50 5.31
N GLU A 143 4.84 -23.90 5.72
CA GLU A 143 3.50 -24.53 5.72
C GLU A 143 2.64 -24.09 4.52
N GLU A 144 3.10 -23.08 3.76
CA GLU A 144 2.36 -22.51 2.65
C GLU A 144 2.71 -23.22 1.32
N LYS A 145 1.77 -23.18 0.36
CA LYS A 145 2.02 -23.56 -1.03
C LYS A 145 1.61 -22.39 -1.91
N ASN A 146 2.57 -21.68 -2.47
CA ASN A 146 2.30 -20.49 -3.28
C ASN A 146 3.34 -20.34 -4.40
N PRO A 147 3.07 -19.44 -5.37
CA PRO A 147 3.92 -19.27 -6.54
C PRO A 147 5.35 -18.79 -6.24
N TRP A 148 5.68 -18.33 -5.05
CA TRP A 148 6.98 -17.74 -4.72
C TRP A 148 7.98 -18.69 -4.07
N ILE A 149 7.53 -19.83 -3.52
CA ILE A 149 8.34 -20.69 -2.63
C ILE A 149 9.69 -21.08 -3.22
N ASP A 150 9.71 -21.47 -4.50
CA ASP A 150 10.92 -22.03 -5.12
C ASP A 150 11.98 -20.98 -5.45
N GLU A 151 11.63 -19.69 -5.43
CA GLU A 151 12.52 -18.62 -5.90
C GLU A 151 12.52 -17.35 -5.03
N ILE A 152 11.79 -17.34 -3.91
CA ILE A 152 11.65 -16.15 -3.05
C ILE A 152 12.99 -15.63 -2.53
N GLU A 153 13.98 -16.50 -2.41
CA GLU A 153 15.34 -16.16 -1.95
C GLU A 153 16.10 -15.29 -2.97
N ASN A 154 15.73 -15.35 -4.25
CA ASN A 154 16.32 -14.54 -5.32
C ASN A 154 15.81 -13.09 -5.32
N PHE A 155 14.85 -12.74 -4.47
CA PHE A 155 14.26 -11.42 -4.35
C PHE A 155 14.63 -10.78 -2.99
N PRO A 156 14.67 -9.44 -2.88
CA PRO A 156 14.43 -8.47 -3.93
C PRO A 156 15.62 -8.33 -4.88
N ILE A 157 15.31 -8.07 -6.15
CA ILE A 157 16.32 -7.67 -7.13
C ILE A 157 16.36 -6.14 -7.25
N THR A 158 17.50 -5.59 -7.69
CA THR A 158 17.61 -4.17 -7.96
C THR A 158 16.91 -3.81 -9.26
N ILE A 159 15.78 -3.13 -9.19
CA ILE A 159 15.05 -2.63 -10.37
C ILE A 159 15.60 -1.24 -10.74
N PRO A 160 16.16 -1.05 -11.95
CA PRO A 160 16.67 0.25 -12.38
C PRO A 160 15.56 1.31 -12.30
N ARG A 161 15.79 2.42 -11.61
CA ARG A 161 14.77 3.48 -11.40
C ARG A 161 14.37 4.22 -12.69
N VAL A 162 15.14 4.07 -13.76
CA VAL A 162 14.97 4.78 -15.04
C VAL A 162 15.02 3.76 -16.17
N ALA A 163 13.96 3.69 -16.98
CA ALA A 163 14.10 3.15 -18.33
C ALA A 163 14.82 4.24 -19.13
N ALA A 164 16.04 3.97 -19.59
CA ALA A 164 16.64 4.80 -20.62
C ALA A 164 15.70 4.71 -21.83
N ILE A 165 15.08 5.83 -22.18
CA ILE A 165 14.39 5.99 -23.45
C ILE A 165 15.52 6.09 -24.46
N ASN A 166 15.79 5.01 -25.19
CA ASN A 166 16.50 5.07 -26.46
C ASN A 166 15.48 5.32 -27.57
#